data_AF-A0A0N0HM45-F1
#
_entry.id   AF-A0A0N0HM45-F1
#
_cell.length_a   1.000
_cell.length_b   1.000
_cell.length_c   1.000
_cell.angle_alpha   90.00
_cell.angle_beta   90.00
_cell.angle_gamma   90.00
#
_symmetry.space_group_name_H-M   'P 1'
#
loop_
_entity.id
_entity.type
_entity.pdbx_description
1 polymer ?
#
loop_
_entity_poly.entity_id
_entity_poly.type
_entity_poly.pdbx_seq_one_letter_code
_entity_poly.pdbx_strand_id
1 'polypeptide(L)'
;MAERSTAAVDVADNSGDEPLTAKADAASTDGMADTQDAEGASSSDAENGRDGSAAVPASPDLHSGHKLARRYRLEECVTRLDGFSSWRAVDEKLRRAVGVHLLPADHPRARSVLAAARSSALLGDPRFVQVLDAVEEGNLVYVVHEWLPDATELTALLAAGPMDAHDAYQLVSQISQAMAAAHREGLAHLRLTPGAVLRSSTGQYRIRGLAVNAALRGITADQPLRTDTEAIGALLYAALTRRWPYESDAYGLSGLPKDLGLIPPDQVRAGVHRGLSELAMRALANDGATASRQEQPCTTPDELAKAVAAMPRILPPEPAFTAPPEYQRTTYQQGTYGRPSARPSSATQPVIAVPPPPLQSRTGKALKWAVSALLIAALGLGSWQLAETVLDRGKDSGEPTPTRTTDSGGDDKNAVEPSKPVSVVRAQDYDPLGADGSEKPASIENVYDGDASSYWTTDGYYSADFGRLKEGVGVVLDLGKVQQVGNVEVSFLGGSTSVELRSTEGSSIPQLPDAFTKITKGTGTKVSLKPDKAVQARYLLVWLTKLPLSDDGNYRGKISDIKVTS
;
A
#
# COMPACT_ATOMS: atom_id res chain seq x y z
N MET A 1 5.90 2.42 57.25
CA MET A 1 5.57 1.08 57.76
C MET A 1 4.44 1.25 58.77
N ALA A 2 3.33 0.54 58.78
CA ALA A 2 2.66 -0.35 57.83
C ALA A 2 1.49 -0.94 58.63
N GLU A 3 0.32 -0.30 58.62
CA GLU A 3 -0.85 -0.81 59.35
C GLU A 3 -2.01 -1.03 58.38
N ARG A 4 -2.60 -2.22 58.47
CA ARG A 4 -3.87 -2.56 57.83
C ARG A 4 -4.99 -2.06 58.73
N SER A 5 -6.02 -1.48 58.14
CA SER A 5 -7.28 -1.25 58.86
C SER A 5 -8.43 -1.86 58.08
N THR A 6 -9.15 -2.77 58.74
CA THR A 6 -10.38 -3.40 58.28
C THR A 6 -11.50 -2.99 59.22
N ALA A 7 -12.58 -2.43 58.70
CA ALA A 7 -13.84 -2.30 59.42
C ALA A 7 -14.99 -2.61 58.45
N ALA A 8 -15.91 -3.46 58.90
CA ALA A 8 -17.20 -3.74 58.26
C ALA A 8 -18.32 -3.14 59.13
N VAL A 9 -19.58 -3.58 58.91
CA VAL A 9 -20.84 -3.23 59.61
C VAL A 9 -21.52 -1.95 59.07
N ASP A 10 -22.84 -1.88 58.85
CA ASP A 10 -23.87 -2.88 58.48
C ASP A 10 -25.14 -2.13 57.99
N VAL A 11 -26.18 -2.87 57.59
CA VAL A 11 -27.38 -2.43 56.84
C VAL A 11 -28.54 -1.92 57.73
N ALA A 12 -29.25 -0.89 57.25
CA ALA A 12 -30.70 -0.66 57.39
C ALA A 12 -31.11 0.35 56.27
N ASP A 13 -31.76 -0.06 55.18
CA ASP A 13 -33.16 -0.47 55.04
C ASP A 13 -34.17 0.67 55.31
N ASN A 14 -34.71 1.26 54.23
CA ASN A 14 -36.13 1.63 54.18
C ASN A 14 -36.65 1.76 52.73
N SER A 15 -37.86 1.28 52.55
CA SER A 15 -38.63 1.14 51.31
C SER A 15 -39.08 2.43 50.60
N GLY A 16 -39.21 2.34 49.27
CA GLY A 16 -40.38 2.84 48.51
C GLY A 16 -40.44 4.32 48.11
N ASP A 17 -40.19 4.62 46.83
CA ASP A 17 -41.17 5.23 45.89
C ASP A 17 -40.58 5.38 44.48
N GLU A 18 -41.45 5.53 43.46
CA GLU A 18 -41.07 5.60 42.03
C GLU A 18 -40.37 6.93 41.64
N PRO A 19 -39.51 6.93 40.58
CA PRO A 19 -38.78 8.13 40.17
C PRO A 19 -39.65 9.09 39.32
N LEU A 20 -39.76 10.33 39.77
CA LEU A 20 -40.35 11.43 38.98
C LEU A 20 -39.42 11.90 37.86
N THR A 21 -39.99 12.04 36.67
CA THR A 21 -39.31 12.51 35.45
C THR A 21 -38.92 13.99 35.52
N ALA A 22 -37.73 14.34 35.03
CA ALA A 22 -37.38 15.71 34.66
C ALA A 22 -37.14 15.80 33.14
N LYS A 23 -38.05 16.48 32.43
CA LYS A 23 -37.84 16.94 31.05
C LYS A 23 -37.20 18.33 31.05
N ALA A 24 -36.55 18.65 29.94
CA ALA A 24 -35.95 19.95 29.68
C ALA A 24 -36.99 21.08 29.59
N ASP A 25 -36.55 22.31 29.85
CA ASP A 25 -37.18 23.51 29.32
C ASP A 25 -36.12 24.57 28.95
N ALA A 26 -36.48 25.43 28.00
CA ALA A 26 -35.59 26.44 27.43
C ALA A 26 -35.63 27.78 28.19
N ALA A 27 -34.60 28.61 27.99
CA ALA A 27 -34.57 30.00 28.47
C ALA A 27 -34.64 30.98 27.29
N SER A 28 -35.45 32.03 27.44
CA SER A 28 -35.86 32.99 26.42
C SER A 28 -34.97 34.24 26.34
N THR A 29 -35.33 35.15 25.43
CA THR A 29 -34.61 36.37 25.02
C THR A 29 -34.96 37.63 25.84
N ASP A 30 -34.38 38.75 25.39
CA ASP A 30 -34.71 40.17 25.64
C ASP A 30 -33.82 40.90 26.69
N GLY A 31 -33.29 42.10 26.42
CA GLY A 31 -33.31 42.88 25.18
C GLY A 31 -32.44 44.16 25.22
N MET A 32 -32.22 44.76 24.02
CA MET A 32 -32.18 46.19 23.62
C MET A 32 -31.71 47.29 24.61
N ALA A 33 -31.07 48.41 24.21
CA ALA A 33 -30.83 49.08 22.91
C ALA A 33 -29.49 49.89 22.99
N ASP A 34 -29.02 50.77 22.08
CA ASP A 34 -29.69 51.56 21.02
C ASP A 34 -28.68 52.17 20.01
N THR A 35 -29.15 52.52 18.80
CA THR A 35 -28.72 53.56 17.79
C THR A 35 -27.21 53.88 17.52
N GLN A 36 -26.71 54.29 16.34
CA GLN A 36 -27.18 54.61 14.96
C GLN A 36 -25.90 54.60 14.03
N ASP A 37 -25.86 54.77 12.69
CA ASP A 37 -26.86 55.20 11.68
C ASP A 37 -26.56 54.72 10.23
N ALA A 38 -27.54 54.94 9.34
CA ALA A 38 -27.55 55.29 7.90
C ALA A 38 -26.40 54.86 6.93
N GLU A 39 -26.65 53.98 5.94
CA GLU A 39 -27.16 54.21 4.55
C GLU A 39 -26.02 54.08 3.51
N GLY A 40 -26.17 53.53 2.31
CA GLY A 40 -27.29 52.82 1.67
C GLY A 40 -27.07 52.71 0.15
N ALA A 41 -27.07 51.51 -0.43
CA ALA A 41 -27.10 51.30 -1.89
C ALA A 41 -27.59 49.88 -2.24
N SER A 42 -28.67 49.80 -3.00
CA SER A 42 -29.29 48.55 -3.48
C SER A 42 -29.07 48.34 -4.97
N SER A 43 -28.72 47.12 -5.38
CA SER A 43 -29.27 46.49 -6.58
C SER A 43 -28.99 44.99 -6.58
N SER A 44 -29.99 44.21 -6.97
CA SER A 44 -29.85 42.79 -7.31
C SER A 44 -28.95 42.61 -8.55
N ASP A 45 -28.31 41.44 -8.68
CA ASP A 45 -28.65 40.48 -9.73
C ASP A 45 -27.74 39.23 -9.72
N ALA A 46 -28.23 38.17 -10.36
CA ALA A 46 -27.54 36.98 -10.83
C ALA A 46 -27.00 35.97 -9.79
N GLU A 47 -27.71 34.84 -9.74
CA GLU A 47 -27.17 33.53 -9.39
C GLU A 47 -25.89 33.21 -10.20
N ASN A 48 -24.84 32.69 -9.55
CA ASN A 48 -24.14 31.55 -10.12
C ASN A 48 -23.40 30.76 -9.04
N GLY A 49 -23.67 29.46 -8.95
CA GLY A 49 -23.02 28.58 -7.98
C GLY A 49 -21.58 28.25 -8.39
N ARG A 50 -20.67 28.30 -7.42
CA ARG A 50 -19.42 27.53 -7.47
C ARG A 50 -19.19 26.89 -6.12
N ASP A 51 -19.50 25.60 -6.06
CA ASP A 51 -19.14 24.74 -4.94
C ASP A 51 -17.62 24.55 -4.98
N GLY A 52 -16.92 25.39 -4.21
CA GLY A 52 -15.47 25.45 -4.19
C GLY A 52 -14.90 24.30 -3.38
N SER A 53 -14.78 23.12 -3.99
CA SER A 53 -14.00 22.01 -3.42
C SER A 53 -12.57 22.50 -3.18
N ALA A 54 -12.25 22.81 -1.92
CA ALA A 54 -10.96 23.36 -1.54
C ALA A 54 -9.89 22.30 -1.78
N ALA A 55 -8.97 22.57 -2.71
CA ALA A 55 -7.86 21.68 -3.00
C ALA A 55 -7.10 21.37 -1.70
N VAL A 56 -7.05 20.09 -1.32
CA VAL A 56 -6.34 19.64 -0.12
C VAL A 56 -4.87 20.01 -0.28
N PRO A 57 -4.25 20.75 0.67
CA PRO A 57 -2.85 21.13 0.55
C PRO A 57 -1.98 19.88 0.44
N ALA A 58 -1.14 19.85 -0.58
CA ALA A 58 -0.26 18.72 -0.86
C ALA A 58 0.68 18.45 0.34
N SER A 59 1.05 17.18 0.56
CA SER A 59 2.09 16.88 1.53
C SER A 59 3.35 17.69 1.24
N PRO A 60 4.03 18.23 2.25
CA PRO A 60 5.27 18.96 2.02
C PRO A 60 6.33 17.98 1.51
N ASP A 61 7.07 18.40 0.47
CA ASP A 61 8.16 17.60 -0.12
C ASP A 61 9.39 17.58 0.78
N LEU A 62 9.25 16.83 1.86
CA LEU A 62 10.32 16.45 2.76
C LEU A 62 11.08 15.25 2.15
N HIS A 63 12.39 15.26 2.35
CA HIS A 63 13.32 14.29 1.80
C HIS A 63 14.05 13.55 2.93
N SER A 64 14.68 12.42 2.60
CA SER A 64 15.61 11.75 3.52
C SER A 64 16.70 12.71 4.00
N GLY A 65 17.04 12.65 5.29
CA GLY A 65 17.97 13.57 5.95
C GLY A 65 17.36 14.85 6.51
N HIS A 66 16.11 15.21 6.15
CA HIS A 66 15.42 16.37 6.73
C HIS A 66 15.24 16.24 8.25
N LYS A 67 15.36 17.36 9.00
CA LYS A 67 15.31 17.36 10.48
C LYS A 67 14.18 18.20 11.05
N LEU A 68 13.24 17.55 11.75
CA LEU A 68 12.16 18.19 12.51
C LEU A 68 12.65 18.58 13.92
N ALA A 69 12.29 19.76 14.43
CA ALA A 69 12.75 20.33 15.71
C ALA A 69 14.26 20.20 16.01
N ARG A 70 15.12 20.10 14.96
CA ARG A 70 16.54 19.72 15.07
C ARG A 70 16.80 18.45 15.92
N ARG A 71 15.84 17.52 15.95
CA ARG A 71 15.86 16.29 16.75
C ARG A 71 15.57 15.04 15.94
N TYR A 72 14.50 15.05 15.15
CA TYR A 72 14.04 13.87 14.40
C TYR A 72 14.52 13.97 12.97
N ARG A 73 15.49 13.12 12.58
CA ARG A 73 15.97 13.04 11.20
C ARG A 73 15.16 12.00 10.44
N LEU A 74 14.44 12.43 9.41
CA LEU A 74 13.71 11.52 8.51
C LEU A 74 14.72 10.67 7.72
N GLU A 75 14.44 9.39 7.53
CA GLU A 75 15.31 8.48 6.77
C GLU A 75 14.60 7.85 5.58
N GLU A 76 13.41 7.29 5.80
CA GLU A 76 12.70 6.49 4.81
C GLU A 76 11.22 6.85 4.84
N CYS A 77 10.67 7.31 3.71
CA CYS A 77 9.23 7.50 3.58
C CYS A 77 8.60 6.13 3.40
N VAL A 78 7.73 5.72 4.32
CA VAL A 78 7.03 4.43 4.33
C VAL A 78 5.67 4.54 3.63
N THR A 79 5.05 5.73 3.63
CA THR A 79 3.77 5.98 2.95
C THR A 79 3.63 7.47 2.64
N ARG A 80 3.06 7.80 1.48
CA ARG A 80 2.53 9.13 1.16
C ARG A 80 1.11 8.93 0.63
N LEU A 81 0.11 9.54 1.27
CA LEU A 81 -1.31 9.31 0.99
C LEU A 81 -2.14 10.50 1.48
N ASP A 82 -3.16 10.92 0.73
CA ASP A 82 -4.15 11.93 1.12
C ASP A 82 -3.58 13.24 1.72
N GLY A 83 -2.41 13.73 1.29
CA GLY A 83 -1.83 14.94 1.88
C GLY A 83 -1.11 14.74 3.23
N PHE A 84 -1.02 13.50 3.76
CA PHE A 84 -0.06 13.14 4.81
C PHE A 84 1.02 12.18 4.33
N SER A 85 2.13 12.12 5.07
CA SER A 85 3.21 11.15 4.87
C SER A 85 3.60 10.47 6.18
N SER A 86 4.13 9.25 6.07
CA SER A 86 4.57 8.44 7.20
C SER A 86 6.00 7.99 6.95
N TRP A 87 6.87 8.14 7.95
CA TRP A 87 8.31 8.00 7.82
C TRP A 87 8.89 7.13 8.93
N ARG A 88 9.94 6.38 8.60
CA ARG A 88 10.95 5.98 9.57
C ARG A 88 11.92 7.14 9.76
N ALA A 89 12.20 7.48 11.02
CA ALA A 89 13.11 8.54 11.39
C ALA A 89 14.00 8.10 12.57
N VAL A 90 15.03 8.88 12.86
CA VAL A 90 15.89 8.71 14.04
C VAL A 90 15.75 9.92 14.96
N ASP A 91 15.41 9.66 16.22
CA ASP A 91 15.56 10.64 17.30
C ASP A 91 17.05 10.76 17.63
N GLU A 92 17.71 11.80 17.13
CA GLU A 92 19.16 11.99 17.30
C GLU A 92 19.57 12.26 18.75
N LYS A 93 18.65 12.72 19.62
CA LYS A 93 18.92 12.92 21.05
C LYS A 93 18.90 11.60 21.82
N LEU A 94 17.88 10.77 21.59
CA LEU A 94 17.75 9.47 22.26
C LEU A 94 18.46 8.32 21.51
N ARG A 95 18.99 8.59 20.30
CA ARG A 95 19.67 7.63 19.41
C ARG A 95 18.87 6.35 19.17
N ARG A 96 17.58 6.50 18.87
CA ARG A 96 16.65 5.41 18.54
C ARG A 96 15.85 5.70 17.28
N ALA A 97 15.42 4.64 16.60
CA ALA A 97 14.42 4.75 15.55
C ALA A 97 13.06 5.15 16.14
N VAL A 98 12.29 5.93 15.38
CA VAL A 98 10.90 6.34 15.66
C VAL A 98 10.11 6.34 14.35
N GLY A 99 8.80 6.12 14.43
CA GLY A 99 7.90 6.42 13.31
C GLY A 99 7.38 7.85 13.42
N VAL A 100 7.18 8.52 12.29
CA VAL A 100 6.69 9.90 12.23
C VAL A 100 5.60 10.02 11.17
N HIS A 101 4.40 10.43 11.56
CA HIS A 101 3.37 10.91 10.64
C HIS A 101 3.48 12.43 10.50
N LEU A 102 3.29 12.96 9.29
CA LEU A 102 3.53 14.34 8.89
C LEU A 102 2.41 14.83 7.97
N LEU A 103 1.89 16.03 8.23
CA LEU A 103 0.92 16.72 7.37
C LEU A 103 1.11 18.24 7.45
N PRO A 104 0.66 19.01 6.44
CA PRO A 104 0.62 20.47 6.53
C PRO A 104 -0.21 20.93 7.74
N ALA A 105 0.20 22.01 8.41
CA ALA A 105 -0.52 22.56 9.56
C ALA A 105 -1.89 23.17 9.18
N ASP A 106 -2.02 23.64 7.94
CA ASP A 106 -3.26 24.13 7.32
C ASP A 106 -4.15 23.01 6.75
N HIS A 107 -3.69 21.75 6.75
CA HIS A 107 -4.52 20.63 6.32
C HIS A 107 -5.76 20.53 7.22
N PRO A 108 -7.00 20.40 6.67
CA PRO A 108 -8.24 20.23 7.44
C PRO A 108 -8.24 19.17 8.56
N ARG A 109 -7.31 18.19 8.53
CA ARG A 109 -7.18 17.12 9.54
C ARG A 109 -6.06 17.37 10.56
N ALA A 110 -5.27 18.43 10.44
CA ALA A 110 -4.15 18.74 11.34
C ALA A 110 -4.57 18.77 12.82
N ARG A 111 -5.65 19.51 13.13
CA ARG A 111 -6.19 19.63 14.50
C ARG A 111 -6.75 18.33 15.06
N SER A 112 -7.43 17.52 14.23
CA SER A 112 -7.99 16.23 14.68
C SER A 112 -6.90 15.18 14.87
N VAL A 113 -5.85 15.18 14.04
CA VAL A 113 -4.66 14.32 14.21
C VAL A 113 -3.91 14.66 15.50
N LEU A 114 -3.68 15.95 15.80
CA LEU A 114 -3.07 16.36 17.08
C LEU A 114 -3.92 15.96 18.29
N ALA A 115 -5.24 16.14 18.22
CA ALA A 115 -6.15 15.74 19.29
C ALA A 115 -6.11 14.21 19.50
N ALA A 116 -6.22 13.43 18.43
CA ALA A 116 -6.15 11.97 18.47
C ALA A 116 -4.80 11.46 19.01
N ALA A 117 -3.68 12.09 18.62
CA ALA A 117 -2.36 11.77 19.12
C ALA A 117 -2.20 12.06 20.62
N ARG A 118 -2.72 13.21 21.09
CA ARG A 118 -2.70 13.58 22.52
C ARG A 118 -3.58 12.64 23.36
N SER A 119 -4.78 12.31 22.90
CA SER A 119 -5.68 11.39 23.63
C SER A 119 -5.14 9.96 23.65
N SER A 120 -4.62 9.44 22.52
CA SER A 120 -4.00 8.10 22.47
C SER A 120 -2.71 8.00 23.29
N ALA A 121 -1.94 9.08 23.44
CA ALA A 121 -0.74 9.10 24.28
C ALA A 121 -1.03 8.85 25.78
N LEU A 122 -2.26 9.10 26.25
CA LEU A 122 -2.67 8.86 27.64
C LEU A 122 -2.96 7.38 27.94
N LEU A 123 -3.15 6.53 26.92
CA LEU A 123 -3.45 5.12 27.11
C LEU A 123 -2.18 4.33 27.45
N GLY A 124 -1.96 4.08 28.74
CA GLY A 124 -0.80 3.33 29.26
C GLY A 124 -0.81 1.81 29.04
N ASP A 125 -1.52 1.29 28.02
CA ASP A 125 -1.58 -0.15 27.73
C ASP A 125 -0.45 -0.54 26.75
N PRO A 126 0.50 -1.42 27.15
CA PRO A 126 1.66 -1.79 26.33
C PRO A 126 1.29 -2.55 25.04
N ARG A 127 0.04 -3.00 24.89
CA ARG A 127 -0.47 -3.60 23.64
C ARG A 127 -0.76 -2.55 22.56
N PHE A 128 -0.56 -1.27 22.82
CA PHE A 128 -0.53 -0.24 21.79
C PHE A 128 0.89 0.27 21.55
N VAL A 129 1.17 0.73 20.34
CA VAL A 129 2.41 1.44 19.98
C VAL A 129 2.30 2.86 20.52
N GLN A 130 3.21 3.24 21.43
CA GLN A 130 3.10 4.49 22.17
C GLN A 130 3.31 5.71 21.27
N VAL A 131 2.44 6.71 21.38
CA VAL A 131 2.70 8.08 20.88
C VAL A 131 3.70 8.75 21.82
N LEU A 132 4.80 9.21 21.25
CA LEU A 132 5.96 9.77 21.95
C LEU A 132 5.98 11.31 21.93
N ASP A 133 5.44 11.92 20.87
CA ASP A 133 5.40 13.36 20.67
C ASP A 133 4.27 13.74 19.69
N ALA A 134 3.70 14.95 19.83
CA ALA A 134 2.61 15.45 18.99
C ALA A 134 2.69 16.97 18.86
N VAL A 135 3.29 17.43 17.76
CA VAL A 135 3.83 18.78 17.61
C VAL A 135 3.19 19.50 16.42
N GLU A 136 2.98 20.80 16.60
CA GLU A 136 2.66 21.78 15.56
C GLU A 136 3.84 22.77 15.52
N GLU A 137 4.56 22.85 14.41
CA GLU A 137 5.78 23.64 14.27
C GLU A 137 5.87 24.24 12.86
N GLY A 138 5.80 25.58 12.78
CA GLY A 138 5.82 26.29 11.49
C GLY A 138 4.58 25.96 10.65
N ASN A 139 4.80 25.36 9.49
CA ASN A 139 3.75 24.90 8.57
C ASN A 139 3.50 23.39 8.64
N LEU A 140 4.02 22.69 9.66
CA LEU A 140 3.91 21.23 9.81
C LEU A 140 3.20 20.84 11.11
N VAL A 141 2.37 19.82 11.00
CA VAL A 141 1.97 18.97 12.13
C VAL A 141 2.68 17.62 11.99
N TYR A 142 3.22 17.12 13.09
CA TYR A 142 3.78 15.77 13.14
C TYR A 142 3.51 15.03 14.45
N VAL A 143 3.30 13.72 14.30
CA VAL A 143 3.07 12.77 15.40
C VAL A 143 4.18 11.75 15.38
N VAL A 144 4.94 11.68 16.47
CA VAL A 144 6.05 10.74 16.64
C VAL A 144 5.56 9.57 17.47
N HIS A 145 5.82 8.35 17.01
CA HIS A 145 5.46 7.12 17.72
C HIS A 145 6.66 6.16 17.83
N GLU A 146 6.55 5.21 18.76
CA GLU A 146 7.54 4.15 18.95
C GLU A 146 7.76 3.34 17.66
N TRP A 147 9.02 3.02 17.36
CA TRP A 147 9.39 2.10 16.28
C TRP A 147 9.75 0.74 16.87
N LEU A 148 9.27 -0.34 16.25
CA LEU A 148 9.45 -1.71 16.72
C LEU A 148 10.24 -2.52 15.68
N PRO A 149 11.58 -2.50 15.73
CA PRO A 149 12.41 -3.17 14.71
C PRO A 149 12.30 -4.69 14.77
N ASP A 150 12.07 -5.26 15.96
CA ASP A 150 12.01 -6.71 16.21
C ASP A 150 10.58 -7.26 16.17
N ALA A 151 9.62 -6.49 15.64
CA ALA A 151 8.22 -6.90 15.51
C ALA A 151 7.84 -7.12 14.04
N THR A 152 7.22 -8.26 13.75
CA THR A 152 6.75 -8.63 12.42
C THR A 152 5.32 -8.14 12.21
N GLU A 153 5.04 -7.45 11.11
CA GLU A 153 3.67 -7.06 10.75
C GLU A 153 2.78 -8.27 10.46
N LEU A 154 1.50 -8.21 10.82
CA LEU A 154 0.55 -9.29 10.53
C LEU A 154 0.41 -9.52 9.02
N THR A 155 0.57 -8.49 8.18
CA THR A 155 0.71 -8.63 6.70
C THR A 155 1.79 -9.65 6.32
N ALA A 156 2.99 -9.55 6.90
CA ALA A 156 4.10 -10.44 6.62
C ALA A 156 3.90 -11.85 7.19
N LEU A 157 3.27 -11.98 8.37
CA LEU A 157 2.89 -13.28 8.93
C LEU A 157 1.88 -14.01 8.03
N LEU A 158 0.83 -13.32 7.57
CA LEU A 158 -0.19 -13.88 6.70
C LEU A 158 0.36 -14.21 5.30
N ALA A 159 1.37 -13.47 4.82
CA ALA A 159 2.05 -13.79 3.57
C ALA A 159 2.81 -15.14 3.61
N ALA A 160 3.32 -15.53 4.79
CA ALA A 160 3.98 -16.83 4.98
C ALA A 160 2.99 -18.01 4.97
N GLY A 161 1.75 -17.79 5.42
CA GLY A 161 0.68 -18.78 5.39
C GLY A 161 -0.46 -18.47 6.36
N PRO A 162 -1.54 -19.26 6.34
CA PRO A 162 -2.54 -19.19 7.39
C PRO A 162 -1.94 -19.64 8.73
N MET A 163 -2.39 -19.01 9.81
CA MET A 163 -1.89 -19.26 11.16
C MET A 163 -2.43 -20.60 11.70
N ASP A 164 -1.70 -21.19 12.65
CA ASP A 164 -2.21 -22.29 13.46
C ASP A 164 -3.26 -21.80 14.47
N ALA A 165 -3.97 -22.75 15.08
CA ALA A 165 -5.07 -22.43 15.98
C ALA A 165 -4.62 -21.76 17.30
N HIS A 166 -3.42 -22.04 17.80
CA HIS A 166 -2.92 -21.40 19.02
C HIS A 166 -2.55 -19.94 18.73
N ASP A 167 -1.78 -19.70 17.67
CA ASP A 167 -1.37 -18.35 17.27
C ASP A 167 -2.58 -17.48 16.88
N ALA A 168 -3.57 -18.03 16.17
CA ALA A 168 -4.82 -17.33 15.86
C ALA A 168 -5.67 -17.04 17.12
N TYR A 169 -5.67 -17.94 18.12
CA TYR A 169 -6.31 -17.70 19.42
C TYR A 169 -5.60 -16.58 20.20
N GLN A 170 -4.26 -16.56 20.21
CA GLN A 170 -3.49 -15.48 20.83
C GLN A 170 -3.75 -14.12 20.17
N LEU A 171 -3.83 -14.09 18.83
CA LEU A 171 -4.16 -12.89 18.05
C LEU A 171 -5.50 -12.29 18.48
N VAL A 172 -6.59 -13.05 18.39
CA VAL A 172 -7.94 -12.53 18.74
C VAL A 172 -8.06 -12.20 20.22
N SER A 173 -7.48 -13.01 21.11
CA SER A 173 -7.50 -12.80 22.55
C SER A 173 -6.83 -11.48 22.95
N GLN A 174 -5.61 -11.23 22.46
CA GLN A 174 -4.85 -10.05 22.85
C GLN A 174 -5.44 -8.77 22.24
N ILE A 175 -5.88 -8.80 20.98
CA ILE A 175 -6.43 -7.63 20.29
C ILE A 175 -7.81 -7.25 20.82
N SER A 176 -8.73 -8.22 21.03
CA SER A 176 -10.06 -7.92 21.58
C SER A 176 -9.97 -7.30 22.98
N GLN A 177 -9.11 -7.85 23.85
CA GLN A 177 -8.86 -7.29 25.19
C GLN A 177 -8.14 -5.94 25.16
N ALA A 178 -7.33 -5.63 24.13
CA ALA A 178 -6.68 -4.33 23.97
C ALA A 178 -7.67 -3.27 23.51
N MET A 179 -8.48 -3.57 22.49
CA MET A 179 -9.53 -2.67 22.02
C MET A 179 -10.64 -2.46 23.06
N ALA A 180 -11.01 -3.50 23.84
CA ALA A 180 -11.92 -3.36 24.97
C ALA A 180 -11.38 -2.40 26.04
N ALA A 181 -10.06 -2.36 26.26
CA ALA A 181 -9.44 -1.38 27.16
C ALA A 181 -9.46 0.03 26.55
N ALA A 182 -9.10 0.18 25.27
CA ALA A 182 -9.13 1.47 24.57
C ALA A 182 -10.53 2.11 24.55
N HIS A 183 -11.58 1.34 24.27
CA HIS A 183 -12.96 1.86 24.24
C HIS A 183 -13.46 2.31 25.61
N ARG A 184 -12.97 1.76 26.73
CA ARG A 184 -13.31 2.27 28.07
C ARG A 184 -12.75 3.68 28.31
N GLU A 185 -11.63 4.01 27.68
CA GLU A 185 -11.05 5.36 27.67
C GLU A 185 -11.62 6.25 26.53
N GLY A 186 -12.70 5.83 25.87
CA GLY A 186 -13.32 6.57 24.77
C GLY A 186 -12.52 6.56 23.46
N LEU A 187 -11.50 5.70 23.33
CA LEU A 187 -10.65 5.60 22.13
C LEU A 187 -11.12 4.46 21.22
N ALA A 188 -11.15 4.73 19.93
CA ALA A 188 -11.41 3.75 18.86
C ALA A 188 -10.25 3.74 17.86
N HIS A 189 -10.08 2.63 17.15
CA HIS A 189 -9.06 2.50 16.11
C HIS A 189 -9.64 2.84 14.72
N LEU A 190 -10.89 2.44 14.43
CA LEU A 190 -11.69 2.64 13.20
C LEU A 190 -11.05 2.19 11.87
N ARG A 191 -9.77 1.82 11.88
CA ARG A 191 -9.01 1.36 10.71
C ARG A 191 -8.03 0.25 11.11
N LEU A 192 -8.51 -0.74 11.86
CA LEU A 192 -7.69 -1.85 12.35
C LEU A 192 -7.44 -2.86 11.22
N THR A 193 -6.28 -2.75 10.57
CA THR A 193 -5.89 -3.58 9.42
C THR A 193 -4.71 -4.48 9.76
N PRO A 194 -4.36 -5.47 8.92
CA PRO A 194 -3.17 -6.30 9.15
C PRO A 194 -1.87 -5.48 9.30
N GLY A 195 -1.72 -4.35 8.60
CA GLY A 195 -0.56 -3.46 8.77
C GLY A 195 -0.58 -2.63 10.07
N ALA A 196 -1.73 -2.52 10.74
CA ALA A 196 -1.82 -1.90 12.06
C ALA A 196 -1.42 -2.86 13.21
N VAL A 197 -1.30 -4.17 12.95
CA VAL A 197 -0.99 -5.18 13.96
C VAL A 197 0.43 -5.70 13.78
N LEU A 198 1.17 -5.72 14.88
CA LEU A 198 2.56 -6.15 14.98
C LEU A 198 2.67 -7.30 15.98
N ARG A 199 3.43 -8.35 15.66
CA ARG A 199 3.78 -9.42 16.60
C ARG A 199 5.26 -9.28 16.98
N SER A 200 5.52 -9.10 18.27
CA SER A 200 6.90 -9.13 18.80
C SER A 200 7.48 -10.55 18.78
N SER A 201 8.81 -10.65 18.85
CA SER A 201 9.53 -11.92 18.99
C SER A 201 9.14 -12.74 20.23
N THR A 202 8.56 -12.11 21.26
CA THR A 202 8.03 -12.80 22.46
C THR A 202 6.60 -13.32 22.28
N GLY A 203 5.99 -13.11 21.12
CA GLY A 203 4.63 -13.53 20.81
C GLY A 203 3.52 -12.55 21.22
N GLN A 204 3.85 -11.43 21.88
CA GLN A 204 2.89 -10.39 22.19
C GLN A 204 2.50 -9.59 20.93
N TYR A 205 1.20 -9.35 20.76
CA TYR A 205 0.65 -8.46 19.74
C TYR A 205 0.57 -7.01 20.22
N ARG A 206 0.94 -6.07 19.33
CA ARG A 206 0.86 -4.63 19.54
C ARG A 206 0.13 -3.94 18.38
N ILE A 207 -0.71 -2.95 18.70
CA ILE A 207 -1.59 -2.24 17.75
C ILE A 207 -1.06 -0.81 17.53
N ARG A 208 -0.87 -0.42 16.27
CA ARG A 208 -0.25 0.85 15.86
C ARG A 208 -1.30 1.85 15.36
N GLY A 209 -1.28 3.05 15.96
CA GLY A 209 -2.05 4.20 15.47
C GLY A 209 -3.51 4.26 15.93
N LEU A 210 -3.80 3.78 17.13
CA LEU A 210 -5.09 4.01 17.82
C LEU A 210 -5.51 5.49 17.73
N ALA A 211 -6.74 5.75 17.30
CA ALA A 211 -7.30 7.05 16.89
C ALA A 211 -6.55 7.78 15.75
N VAL A 212 -5.21 7.84 15.79
CA VAL A 212 -4.36 8.57 14.84
C VAL A 212 -4.53 8.07 13.40
N ASN A 213 -4.60 6.76 13.15
CA ASN A 213 -4.73 6.20 11.80
C ASN A 213 -6.06 6.55 11.12
N ALA A 214 -7.12 6.76 11.90
CA ALA A 214 -8.43 7.21 11.45
C ALA A 214 -8.43 8.73 11.24
N ALA A 215 -7.90 9.49 12.20
CA ALA A 215 -7.77 10.94 12.10
C ALA A 215 -6.93 11.39 10.89
N LEU A 216 -5.82 10.69 10.60
CA LEU A 216 -4.98 10.93 9.42
C LEU A 216 -5.72 10.76 8.09
N ARG A 217 -6.84 10.01 8.09
CA ARG A 217 -7.67 9.76 6.90
C ARG A 217 -9.04 10.45 6.96
N GLY A 218 -9.39 11.07 8.08
CA GLY A 218 -10.71 11.68 8.28
C GLY A 218 -11.83 10.65 8.47
N ILE A 219 -11.49 9.42 8.88
CA ILE A 219 -12.46 8.34 9.09
C ILE A 219 -13.17 8.55 10.43
N THR A 220 -14.50 8.60 10.37
CA THR A 220 -15.42 8.56 11.51
C THR A 220 -16.40 7.39 11.33
N ALA A 221 -17.03 6.96 12.42
CA ALA A 221 -18.05 5.92 12.38
C ALA A 221 -19.10 6.17 13.47
N ASP A 222 -20.37 5.95 13.15
CA ASP A 222 -21.49 6.12 14.10
C ASP A 222 -21.50 5.05 15.20
N GLN A 223 -20.90 3.88 14.93
CA GLN A 223 -20.79 2.77 15.87
C GLN A 223 -19.33 2.30 16.04
N PRO A 224 -18.45 3.08 16.69
CA PRO A 224 -17.01 2.79 16.76
C PRO A 224 -16.67 1.40 17.31
N LEU A 225 -17.36 0.97 18.37
CA LEU A 225 -17.15 -0.36 18.97
C LEU A 225 -17.46 -1.48 17.98
N ARG A 226 -18.50 -1.28 17.15
CA ARG A 226 -18.92 -2.26 16.16
C ARG A 226 -17.91 -2.35 15.02
N THR A 227 -17.50 -1.21 14.46
CA THR A 227 -16.47 -1.13 13.40
C THR A 227 -15.17 -1.81 13.82
N ASP A 228 -14.70 -1.57 15.05
CA ASP A 228 -13.48 -2.22 15.55
C ASP A 228 -13.69 -3.71 15.84
N THR A 229 -14.87 -4.14 16.27
CA THR A 229 -15.18 -5.58 16.47
C THR A 229 -15.19 -6.36 15.16
N GLU A 230 -15.84 -5.81 14.13
CA GLU A 230 -15.88 -6.39 12.79
C GLU A 230 -14.47 -6.46 12.19
N ALA A 231 -13.65 -5.43 12.38
CA ALA A 231 -12.25 -5.43 11.97
C ALA A 231 -11.43 -6.54 12.67
N ILE A 232 -11.62 -6.77 13.98
CA ILE A 232 -10.97 -7.90 14.69
C ILE A 232 -11.45 -9.24 14.11
N GLY A 233 -12.74 -9.37 13.80
CA GLY A 233 -13.30 -10.53 13.11
C GLY A 233 -12.63 -10.79 11.76
N ALA A 234 -12.40 -9.73 10.98
CA ALA A 234 -11.72 -9.81 9.69
C ALA A 234 -10.23 -10.21 9.82
N LEU A 235 -9.53 -9.73 10.84
CA LEU A 235 -8.16 -10.16 11.13
C LEU A 235 -8.09 -11.65 11.52
N LEU A 236 -9.02 -12.13 12.36
CA LEU A 236 -9.09 -13.55 12.71
C LEU A 236 -9.45 -14.39 11.49
N TYR A 237 -10.41 -13.95 10.67
CA TYR A 237 -10.76 -14.62 9.41
C TYR A 237 -9.55 -14.77 8.49
N ALA A 238 -8.79 -13.68 8.30
CA ALA A 238 -7.57 -13.67 7.51
C ALA A 238 -6.50 -14.60 8.09
N ALA A 239 -6.30 -14.61 9.42
CA ALA A 239 -5.42 -15.56 10.10
C ALA A 239 -5.82 -17.02 9.86
N LEU A 240 -7.12 -17.33 9.90
CA LEU A 240 -7.63 -18.69 9.75
C LEU A 240 -7.72 -19.18 8.30
N THR A 241 -7.83 -18.31 7.30
CA THR A 241 -8.11 -18.71 5.91
C THR A 241 -7.05 -18.25 4.89
N ARG A 242 -6.28 -17.22 5.24
CA ARG A 242 -5.41 -16.45 4.33
C ARG A 242 -6.17 -15.79 3.15
N ARG A 243 -7.46 -15.50 3.37
CA ARG A 243 -8.34 -14.67 2.52
C ARG A 243 -8.88 -13.48 3.31
N TRP A 244 -9.30 -12.43 2.61
CA TRP A 244 -10.11 -11.36 3.19
C TRP A 244 -11.59 -11.80 3.23
N PRO A 245 -12.38 -11.45 4.28
CA PRO A 245 -13.77 -11.93 4.44
C PRO A 245 -14.79 -11.27 3.50
N TYR A 246 -14.40 -10.23 2.76
CA TYR A 246 -15.27 -9.54 1.79
C TYR A 246 -14.88 -9.88 0.36
N GLU A 247 -15.70 -9.50 -0.62
CA GLU A 247 -15.47 -9.82 -2.04
C GLU A 247 -14.22 -9.17 -2.62
N SER A 248 -13.86 -7.96 -2.14
CA SER A 248 -12.70 -7.22 -2.62
C SER A 248 -11.41 -7.71 -1.99
N ASP A 249 -10.39 -7.93 -2.84
CA ASP A 249 -9.00 -8.13 -2.44
C ASP A 249 -8.52 -6.94 -1.58
N ALA A 250 -7.81 -7.24 -0.48
CA ALA A 250 -7.30 -6.20 0.42
C ALA A 250 -6.05 -6.68 1.17
N TYR A 251 -5.14 -5.75 1.47
CA TYR A 251 -3.94 -5.98 2.30
C TYR A 251 -3.04 -7.14 1.81
N GLY A 252 -3.02 -7.42 0.51
CA GLY A 252 -2.28 -8.53 -0.09
C GLY A 252 -2.95 -9.90 0.05
N LEU A 253 -4.25 -9.94 0.40
CA LEU A 253 -5.07 -11.14 0.51
C LEU A 253 -6.21 -11.09 -0.50
N SER A 254 -6.48 -12.23 -1.15
CA SER A 254 -7.63 -12.35 -2.02
C SER A 254 -8.94 -12.37 -1.23
N GLY A 255 -9.96 -11.70 -1.76
CA GLY A 255 -11.32 -11.71 -1.22
C GLY A 255 -12.02 -13.05 -1.38
N LEU A 256 -13.30 -13.07 -1.05
CA LEU A 256 -14.20 -14.19 -1.36
C LEU A 256 -14.75 -14.06 -2.79
N PRO A 257 -15.11 -15.19 -3.45
CA PRO A 257 -15.82 -15.14 -4.71
C PRO A 257 -17.10 -14.28 -4.59
N LYS A 258 -17.36 -13.48 -5.63
CA LYS A 258 -18.58 -12.67 -5.73
C LYS A 258 -19.84 -13.53 -5.60
N ASP A 259 -20.91 -12.95 -5.07
CA ASP A 259 -22.23 -13.56 -4.87
C ASP A 259 -22.26 -14.74 -3.87
N LEU A 260 -21.12 -15.17 -3.33
CA LEU A 260 -21.04 -16.24 -2.33
C LEU A 260 -21.43 -15.77 -0.92
N GLY A 261 -21.27 -14.47 -0.65
CA GLY A 261 -21.42 -13.88 0.67
C GLY A 261 -20.34 -14.33 1.66
N LEU A 262 -20.51 -13.95 2.94
CA LEU A 262 -19.58 -14.34 4.00
C LEU A 262 -19.79 -15.81 4.39
N ILE A 263 -18.76 -16.64 4.17
CA ILE A 263 -18.77 -18.07 4.51
C ILE A 263 -17.85 -18.38 5.70
N PRO A 264 -18.20 -19.32 6.60
CA PRO A 264 -17.35 -19.66 7.75
C PRO A 264 -15.92 -20.12 7.38
N PRO A 265 -14.87 -19.68 8.11
CA PRO A 265 -13.49 -20.10 7.89
C PRO A 265 -13.21 -21.60 7.71
N ASP A 266 -13.95 -22.47 8.39
CA ASP A 266 -13.84 -23.94 8.29
C ASP A 266 -14.45 -24.52 7.01
N GLN A 267 -15.31 -23.78 6.32
CA GLN A 267 -15.78 -24.10 4.98
C GLN A 267 -14.79 -23.61 3.90
N VAL A 268 -14.00 -22.56 4.18
CA VAL A 268 -12.93 -22.06 3.29
C VAL A 268 -11.69 -22.97 3.33
N ARG A 269 -11.30 -23.42 4.52
CA ARG A 269 -10.07 -24.21 4.73
C ARG A 269 -10.31 -25.36 5.72
N ALA A 270 -10.07 -26.59 5.26
CA ALA A 270 -10.07 -27.76 6.12
C ALA A 270 -8.99 -27.65 7.23
N GLY A 271 -9.31 -28.15 8.43
CA GLY A 271 -8.40 -28.11 9.59
C GLY A 271 -8.42 -26.81 10.39
N VAL A 272 -9.30 -25.85 10.07
CA VAL A 272 -9.57 -24.69 10.92
C VAL A 272 -10.26 -25.14 12.22
N HIS A 273 -9.85 -24.57 13.35
CA HIS A 273 -10.47 -24.85 14.64
C HIS A 273 -11.88 -24.26 14.71
N ARG A 274 -12.90 -25.11 14.85
CA ARG A 274 -14.32 -24.75 14.80
C ARG A 274 -14.69 -23.54 15.66
N GLY A 275 -14.32 -23.52 16.94
CA GLY A 275 -14.63 -22.38 17.82
C GLY A 275 -14.00 -21.05 17.39
N LEU A 276 -12.87 -21.07 16.67
CA LEU A 276 -12.28 -19.85 16.11
C LEU A 276 -13.01 -19.41 14.83
N SER A 277 -13.52 -20.36 14.03
CA SER A 277 -14.42 -20.09 12.90
C SER A 277 -15.72 -19.42 13.39
N GLU A 278 -16.33 -19.98 14.44
CA GLU A 278 -17.55 -19.47 15.08
C GLU A 278 -17.32 -18.05 15.66
N LEU A 279 -16.19 -17.80 16.34
CA LEU A 279 -15.84 -16.44 16.82
C LEU A 279 -15.64 -15.42 15.70
N ALA A 280 -14.91 -15.77 14.63
CA ALA A 280 -14.69 -14.86 13.51
C ALA A 280 -16.02 -14.42 12.89
N MET A 281 -16.92 -15.38 12.71
CA MET A 281 -18.25 -15.15 12.16
C MET A 281 -19.17 -14.38 13.11
N ARG A 282 -19.04 -14.55 14.43
CA ARG A 282 -19.80 -13.76 15.42
C ARG A 282 -19.34 -12.29 15.48
N ALA A 283 -18.06 -12.02 15.23
CA ALA A 283 -17.52 -10.67 15.14
C ALA A 283 -17.85 -9.98 13.81
N LEU A 284 -17.96 -10.74 12.71
CA LEU A 284 -18.32 -10.25 11.36
C LEU A 284 -19.84 -10.18 11.10
N ALA A 285 -20.69 -10.48 12.09
CA ALA A 285 -22.12 -10.74 11.90
C ALA A 285 -22.97 -9.47 11.64
N ASN A 286 -23.01 -8.99 10.40
CA ASN A 286 -23.88 -7.88 9.98
C ASN A 286 -25.38 -8.30 10.01
N ASP A 287 -26.19 -7.45 10.64
CA ASP A 287 -27.66 -7.50 10.83
C ASP A 287 -28.35 -8.88 10.71
N GLY A 288 -27.96 -9.80 11.60
CA GLY A 288 -28.67 -11.07 11.84
C GLY A 288 -28.02 -12.32 11.24
N ALA A 289 -26.88 -12.20 10.53
CA ALA A 289 -26.15 -13.34 9.99
C ALA A 289 -24.97 -13.79 10.87
N THR A 290 -25.24 -14.61 11.89
CA THR A 290 -24.20 -15.41 12.59
C THR A 290 -24.05 -16.79 11.94
N ALA A 291 -22.85 -17.38 11.99
CA ALA A 291 -22.61 -18.73 11.46
C ALA A 291 -23.45 -19.84 12.14
N SER A 292 -23.88 -19.60 13.37
CA SER A 292 -24.87 -20.40 14.08
C SER A 292 -25.98 -19.49 14.60
N ARG A 293 -27.23 -19.74 14.16
CA ARG A 293 -28.44 -19.00 14.61
C ARG A 293 -28.68 -19.05 16.13
N GLN A 294 -27.94 -19.89 16.85
CA GLN A 294 -28.05 -20.06 18.31
C GLN A 294 -27.05 -19.20 19.10
N GLU A 295 -25.94 -18.77 18.47
CA GLU A 295 -24.94 -17.93 19.15
C GLU A 295 -25.14 -16.46 18.81
N GLN A 296 -25.03 -15.61 19.84
CA GLN A 296 -25.19 -14.16 19.70
C GLN A 296 -23.99 -13.53 18.96
N PRO A 297 -24.23 -12.52 18.10
CA PRO A 297 -23.17 -11.65 17.58
C PRO A 297 -22.30 -11.09 18.71
N CYS A 298 -21.03 -10.85 18.40
CA CYS A 298 -20.18 -10.00 19.23
C CYS A 298 -20.19 -8.62 18.57
N THR A 299 -20.81 -7.63 19.21
CA THR A 299 -20.97 -6.26 18.70
C THR A 299 -19.96 -5.29 19.29
N THR A 300 -19.29 -5.67 20.38
CA THR A 300 -18.22 -4.89 21.02
C THR A 300 -16.96 -5.74 21.25
N PRO A 301 -15.76 -5.14 21.36
CA PRO A 301 -14.54 -5.92 21.61
C PRO A 301 -14.51 -6.56 22.99
N ASP A 302 -15.29 -6.05 23.95
CA ASP A 302 -15.45 -6.63 25.29
C ASP A 302 -16.32 -7.92 25.25
N GLU A 303 -17.41 -7.92 24.48
CA GLU A 303 -18.18 -9.14 24.18
C GLU A 303 -17.31 -10.19 23.46
N LEU A 304 -16.52 -9.76 22.47
CA LEU A 304 -15.60 -10.65 21.77
C LEU A 304 -14.52 -11.21 22.71
N ALA A 305 -13.92 -10.36 23.57
CA ALA A 305 -12.93 -10.79 24.55
C ALA A 305 -13.51 -11.81 25.56
N LYS A 306 -14.76 -11.60 26.02
CA LYS A 306 -15.50 -12.55 26.87
C LYS A 306 -15.78 -13.87 26.14
N ALA A 307 -16.18 -13.82 24.87
CA ALA A 307 -16.41 -15.01 24.06
C ALA A 307 -15.12 -15.83 23.84
N VAL A 308 -13.99 -15.16 23.58
CA VAL A 308 -12.65 -15.80 23.50
C VAL A 308 -12.23 -16.42 24.83
N ALA A 309 -12.51 -15.75 25.96
CA ALA A 309 -12.20 -16.24 27.30
C ALA A 309 -13.06 -17.44 27.72
N ALA A 310 -14.28 -17.56 27.19
CA ALA A 310 -15.19 -18.68 27.44
C ALA A 310 -14.82 -19.96 26.66
N MET A 311 -14.03 -19.85 25.58
CA MET A 311 -13.53 -21.01 24.85
C MET A 311 -12.55 -21.84 25.70
N PRO A 312 -12.54 -23.19 25.54
CA PRO A 312 -11.43 -24.01 26.01
C PRO A 312 -10.10 -23.48 25.46
N ARG A 313 -9.10 -23.28 26.33
CA ARG A 313 -7.79 -22.77 25.94
C ARG A 313 -7.13 -23.70 24.93
N ILE A 314 -6.80 -23.18 23.76
CA ILE A 314 -6.04 -23.90 22.74
C ILE A 314 -4.57 -23.94 23.20
N LEU A 315 -4.06 -25.14 23.45
CA LEU A 315 -2.67 -25.35 23.85
C LEU A 315 -1.71 -25.03 22.68
N PRO A 316 -0.48 -24.58 22.96
CA PRO A 316 0.54 -24.45 21.92
C PRO A 316 0.82 -25.84 21.31
N PRO A 317 1.20 -25.92 20.02
CA PRO A 317 1.60 -27.17 19.42
C PRO A 317 2.78 -27.77 20.19
N GLU A 318 2.80 -29.10 20.36
CA GLU A 318 3.92 -29.76 21.03
C GLU A 318 5.22 -29.47 20.26
N PRO A 319 6.31 -29.08 20.94
CA PRO A 319 7.57 -28.85 20.27
C PRO A 319 8.06 -30.17 19.68
N ALA A 320 8.17 -30.22 18.35
CA ALA A 320 8.72 -31.36 17.65
C ALA A 320 10.20 -31.53 18.04
N PHE A 321 10.47 -32.39 19.03
CA PHE A 321 11.82 -32.82 19.36
C PHE A 321 12.38 -33.58 18.16
N THR A 322 13.18 -32.92 17.34
CA THR A 322 14.11 -33.60 16.43
C THR A 322 14.96 -34.52 17.28
N ALA A 323 14.83 -35.83 17.05
CA ALA A 323 15.67 -36.81 17.71
C ALA A 323 17.15 -36.40 17.50
N PRO A 324 17.99 -36.39 18.56
CA PRO A 324 19.39 -36.06 18.39
C PRO A 324 19.99 -37.03 17.36
N PRO A 325 20.93 -36.56 16.51
CA PRO A 325 21.55 -37.42 15.51
C PRO A 325 22.11 -38.68 16.18
N GLU A 326 21.94 -39.84 15.54
CA GLU A 326 22.44 -41.10 16.09
C GLU A 326 23.92 -40.94 16.46
N TYR A 327 24.23 -41.18 17.74
CA TYR A 327 25.60 -41.18 18.21
C TYR A 327 26.39 -42.21 17.39
N GLN A 328 27.29 -41.72 16.53
CA GLN A 328 28.26 -42.58 15.87
C GLN A 328 29.02 -43.36 16.95
N ARG A 329 28.76 -44.66 17.04
CA ARG A 329 29.48 -45.55 17.95
C ARG A 329 30.94 -45.55 17.51
N THR A 330 31.77 -44.81 18.23
CA THR A 330 33.22 -44.90 18.11
C THR A 330 33.64 -46.32 18.45
N THR A 331 33.96 -47.10 17.42
CA THR A 331 34.60 -48.41 17.59
C THR A 331 35.99 -48.17 18.16
N TYR A 332 36.08 -48.20 19.49
CA TYR A 332 37.37 -48.23 20.19
C TYR A 332 38.14 -49.46 19.75
N GLN A 333 39.06 -49.26 18.80
CA GLN A 333 40.02 -50.27 18.41
C GLN A 333 40.97 -50.45 19.60
N GLN A 334 40.84 -51.57 20.32
CA GLN A 334 41.74 -51.87 21.45
C GLN A 334 43.17 -51.97 20.95
N GLY A 335 43.99 -50.97 21.29
CA GLY A 335 45.40 -50.94 20.94
C GLY A 335 46.18 -52.00 21.71
N THR A 336 46.77 -52.95 20.99
CA THR A 336 47.69 -53.95 21.55
C THR A 336 48.91 -53.26 22.16
N TYR A 337 49.05 -53.33 23.48
CA TYR A 337 50.25 -52.86 24.16
C TYR A 337 51.45 -53.77 23.85
N GLY A 338 52.56 -53.17 23.43
CA GLY A 338 53.89 -53.77 23.61
C GLY A 338 54.71 -54.07 22.35
N ARG A 339 55.28 -53.04 21.71
CA ARG A 339 56.70 -53.09 21.32
C ARG A 339 57.29 -51.70 21.10
N PRO A 340 58.40 -51.33 21.76
CA PRO A 340 59.17 -50.15 21.39
C PRO A 340 60.08 -50.49 20.20
N SER A 341 60.12 -49.60 19.20
CA SER A 341 61.21 -49.55 18.21
C SER A 341 61.63 -48.09 18.02
N ALA A 342 62.89 -47.90 17.62
CA ALA A 342 63.62 -46.67 17.89
C ALA A 342 63.33 -45.50 16.94
N ARG A 343 63.45 -44.29 17.51
CA ARG A 343 63.69 -43.00 16.84
C ARG A 343 65.04 -43.06 16.05
N PRO A 344 65.31 -42.20 15.04
CA PRO A 344 65.03 -40.76 15.11
C PRO A 344 64.73 -39.96 13.81
N SER A 345 64.55 -38.65 14.04
CA SER A 345 64.79 -37.53 13.10
C SER A 345 63.95 -37.44 11.82
N SER A 346 62.80 -36.78 11.96
CA SER A 346 62.46 -35.61 11.13
C SER A 346 61.57 -34.67 11.95
N ALA A 347 61.88 -33.38 11.97
CA ALA A 347 61.09 -32.39 12.69
C ALA A 347 59.92 -31.95 11.81
N THR A 348 58.70 -32.39 12.13
CA THR A 348 57.49 -31.85 11.52
C THR A 348 57.00 -30.67 12.36
N GLN A 349 57.19 -29.45 11.84
CA GLN A 349 56.54 -28.25 12.36
C GLN A 349 55.00 -28.42 12.33
N PRO A 350 54.24 -27.72 13.20
CA PRO A 350 52.78 -27.74 13.12
C PRO A 350 52.34 -27.25 11.74
N VAL A 351 51.53 -28.07 11.05
CA VAL A 351 50.93 -27.67 9.77
C VAL A 351 49.90 -26.59 10.06
N ILE A 352 50.31 -25.34 9.86
CA ILE A 352 49.40 -24.19 9.80
C ILE A 352 48.42 -24.47 8.66
N ALA A 353 47.13 -24.48 8.96
CA ALA A 353 46.10 -24.62 7.94
C ALA A 353 46.18 -23.46 6.95
N VAL A 354 46.58 -23.75 5.72
CA VAL A 354 46.64 -22.75 4.64
C VAL A 354 45.19 -22.38 4.28
N PRO A 355 44.81 -21.09 4.31
CA PRO A 355 43.47 -20.68 3.87
C PRO A 355 43.26 -21.02 2.38
N PRO A 356 42.03 -21.29 1.93
CA PRO A 356 41.77 -21.58 0.54
C PRO A 356 42.24 -20.42 -0.36
N PRO A 357 42.80 -20.72 -1.56
CA PRO A 357 43.30 -19.68 -2.44
C PRO A 357 42.16 -18.72 -2.86
N PRO A 358 42.42 -17.41 -2.95
CA PRO A 358 41.43 -16.48 -3.49
C PRO A 358 41.11 -16.84 -4.94
N LEU A 359 39.83 -16.76 -5.30
CA LEU A 359 39.35 -16.97 -6.67
C LEU A 359 40.13 -16.07 -7.64
N GLN A 360 40.99 -16.66 -8.47
CA GLN A 360 41.74 -15.90 -9.47
C GLN A 360 40.79 -15.42 -10.57
N SER A 361 40.47 -14.13 -10.56
CA SER A 361 39.69 -13.43 -11.58
C SER A 361 40.46 -13.28 -12.91
N ARG A 362 40.69 -14.38 -13.63
CA ARG A 362 41.29 -14.39 -14.98
C ARG A 362 40.30 -13.97 -16.08
N THR A 363 39.70 -12.78 -15.93
CA THR A 363 38.96 -12.06 -16.99
C THR A 363 39.19 -10.54 -16.96
N GLY A 364 40.19 -10.06 -16.20
CA GLY A 364 40.42 -8.62 -15.94
C GLY A 364 41.14 -7.78 -17.02
N LYS A 365 41.44 -8.31 -18.22
CA LYS A 365 42.17 -7.57 -19.28
C LYS A 365 41.49 -7.47 -20.64
N ALA A 366 40.57 -8.38 -21.00
CA ALA A 366 39.81 -8.27 -22.26
C ALA A 366 38.67 -7.23 -22.17
N LEU A 367 37.99 -7.17 -21.02
CA LEU A 367 36.81 -6.32 -20.83
C LEU A 367 37.13 -4.81 -20.91
N LYS A 368 38.33 -4.39 -20.51
CA LYS A 368 38.74 -2.97 -20.58
C LYS A 368 38.88 -2.46 -22.01
N TRP A 369 39.33 -3.29 -22.95
CA TRP A 369 39.41 -2.90 -24.37
C TRP A 369 38.04 -2.95 -25.06
N ALA A 370 37.18 -3.91 -24.70
CA ALA A 370 35.82 -3.99 -25.22
C ALA A 370 34.97 -2.76 -24.84
N VAL A 371 35.04 -2.31 -23.58
CA VAL A 371 34.31 -1.12 -23.10
C VAL A 371 34.86 0.17 -23.75
N SER A 372 36.18 0.30 -23.94
CA SER A 372 36.76 1.44 -24.64
C SER A 372 36.40 1.48 -26.13
N ALA A 373 36.35 0.32 -26.81
CA ALA A 373 35.91 0.25 -28.20
C ALA A 373 34.42 0.59 -28.36
N LEU A 374 33.56 0.14 -27.42
CA LEU A 374 32.14 0.50 -27.38
C LEU A 374 31.92 1.99 -27.10
N LEU A 375 32.70 2.62 -26.22
CA LEU A 375 32.64 4.06 -26.00
C LEU A 375 33.09 4.88 -27.21
N ILE A 376 34.13 4.44 -27.92
CA ILE A 376 34.58 5.09 -29.17
C ILE A 376 33.53 4.91 -30.28
N ALA A 377 32.91 3.73 -30.38
CA ALA A 377 31.81 3.49 -31.33
C ALA A 377 30.56 4.33 -30.99
N ALA A 378 30.18 4.44 -29.72
CA ALA A 378 29.04 5.25 -29.28
C ALA A 378 29.28 6.76 -29.51
N LEU A 379 30.48 7.26 -29.22
CA LEU A 379 30.85 8.65 -29.50
C LEU A 379 30.98 8.93 -31.01
N GLY A 380 31.45 7.97 -31.80
CA GLY A 380 31.49 8.06 -33.27
C GLY A 380 30.09 8.09 -33.89
N LEU A 381 29.18 7.22 -33.45
CA LEU A 381 27.80 7.17 -33.95
C LEU A 381 26.97 8.40 -33.53
N GLY A 382 27.16 8.89 -32.29
CA GLY A 382 26.56 10.14 -31.84
C GLY A 382 27.04 11.38 -32.61
N SER A 383 28.24 11.32 -33.20
CA SER A 383 28.82 12.43 -33.98
C SER A 383 28.31 12.48 -35.43
N TRP A 384 27.84 11.36 -36.00
CA TRP A 384 27.33 11.32 -37.38
C TRP A 384 25.88 11.83 -37.45
N GLN A 385 25.02 11.47 -36.50
CA GLN A 385 23.59 11.85 -36.52
C GLN A 385 23.34 13.37 -36.37
N LEU A 386 24.29 14.12 -35.83
CA LEU A 386 24.25 15.59 -35.77
C LEU A 386 24.77 16.28 -37.05
N ALA A 387 25.42 15.55 -37.96
CA ALA A 387 25.93 16.08 -39.21
C ALA A 387 24.89 16.08 -40.34
N GLU A 388 24.03 15.05 -40.42
CA GLU A 388 23.01 14.96 -41.48
C GLU A 388 21.84 15.93 -41.27
N THR A 389 21.44 16.21 -40.03
CA THR A 389 20.32 17.12 -39.73
C THR A 389 20.61 18.61 -39.98
N VAL A 390 21.87 18.97 -40.27
CA VAL A 390 22.30 20.36 -40.54
C VAL A 390 22.54 20.61 -42.03
N LEU A 391 22.82 19.58 -42.84
CA LEU A 391 23.02 19.75 -44.29
C LEU A 391 21.72 19.80 -45.12
N ASP A 392 20.62 19.20 -44.63
CA ASP A 392 19.37 19.08 -45.41
C ASP A 392 18.40 20.27 -45.32
N ARG A 393 18.71 21.31 -44.52
CA ARG A 393 17.88 22.54 -44.44
C ARG A 393 18.29 23.59 -45.50
N GLY A 394 18.79 23.14 -46.65
CA GLY A 394 19.68 23.92 -47.50
C GLY A 394 19.47 23.86 -49.02
N LYS A 395 18.25 23.57 -49.53
CA LYS A 395 17.84 23.98 -50.89
C LYS A 395 16.34 23.82 -51.19
N ASP A 396 15.74 24.93 -51.62
CA ASP A 396 14.42 25.02 -52.24
C ASP A 396 14.41 24.60 -53.73
N SER A 397 13.19 24.35 -54.22
CA SER A 397 12.69 24.51 -55.59
C SER A 397 13.05 23.47 -56.67
N GLY A 398 12.01 22.98 -57.38
CA GLY A 398 12.12 22.21 -58.62
C GLY A 398 10.90 21.32 -58.93
N GLU A 399 10.06 21.75 -59.88
CA GLU A 399 8.91 21.00 -60.43
C GLU A 399 9.35 20.04 -61.59
N PRO A 400 8.50 19.23 -62.27
CA PRO A 400 8.70 17.77 -62.27
C PRO A 400 8.90 17.10 -63.67
N THR A 401 8.75 15.76 -63.72
CA THR A 401 8.46 14.88 -64.90
C THR A 401 9.68 14.20 -65.61
N PRO A 402 9.53 13.13 -66.46
CA PRO A 402 9.83 11.74 -66.00
C PRO A 402 10.65 10.84 -66.97
N THR A 403 11.08 9.65 -66.53
CA THR A 403 11.19 8.36 -67.29
C THR A 403 11.74 7.27 -66.33
N ARG A 404 11.13 6.07 -66.14
CA ARG A 404 11.00 4.89 -67.04
C ARG A 404 12.38 4.27 -67.35
N THR A 405 12.73 3.00 -67.10
CA THR A 405 12.11 1.76 -66.56
C THR A 405 13.22 0.75 -66.25
N THR A 406 13.01 -0.21 -65.33
CA THR A 406 13.05 -1.66 -65.65
C THR A 406 12.35 -2.48 -64.57
N ASP A 407 11.68 -3.55 -65.02
CA ASP A 407 10.83 -4.47 -64.25
C ASP A 407 11.62 -5.74 -63.87
N SER A 408 11.31 -6.33 -62.71
CA SER A 408 11.65 -7.71 -62.33
C SER A 408 10.91 -8.15 -61.06
N GLY A 409 9.64 -8.52 -61.22
CA GLY A 409 8.98 -9.67 -60.61
C GLY A 409 9.23 -10.02 -59.13
N GLY A 410 8.18 -9.83 -58.33
CA GLY A 410 8.04 -10.43 -56.99
C GLY A 410 6.61 -10.27 -56.48
N ASP A 411 5.79 -11.32 -56.57
CA ASP A 411 4.47 -11.35 -55.94
C ASP A 411 4.65 -11.33 -54.42
N ASP A 412 4.34 -10.19 -53.79
CA ASP A 412 4.06 -10.15 -52.35
C ASP A 412 2.79 -9.35 -52.08
N LYS A 413 1.67 -10.09 -51.98
CA LYS A 413 0.37 -9.54 -51.61
C LYS A 413 0.33 -9.26 -50.11
N ASN A 414 0.94 -8.14 -49.72
CA ASN A 414 0.54 -7.37 -48.54
C ASN A 414 0.92 -5.90 -48.75
N ALA A 415 0.20 -5.25 -49.68
CA ALA A 415 0.09 -3.81 -49.68
C ALA A 415 -0.64 -3.41 -48.39
N VAL A 416 0.14 -3.07 -47.35
CA VAL A 416 -0.37 -2.52 -46.09
C VAL A 416 -1.13 -1.25 -46.44
N GLU A 417 -2.43 -1.21 -46.20
CA GLU A 417 -3.19 0.03 -46.36
C GLU A 417 -2.56 1.12 -45.50
N PRO A 418 -2.43 2.37 -46.02
CA PRO A 418 -1.83 3.45 -45.26
C PRO A 418 -2.67 3.74 -44.01
N SER A 419 -2.17 3.29 -42.85
CA SER A 419 -2.86 3.39 -41.56
C SER A 419 -3.17 4.84 -41.24
N LYS A 420 -4.45 5.19 -41.15
CA LYS A 420 -4.89 6.59 -40.95
C LYS A 420 -4.77 6.95 -39.46
N PRO A 421 -4.28 8.16 -39.12
CA PRO A 421 -4.34 8.65 -37.75
C PRO A 421 -5.78 8.70 -37.24
N VAL A 422 -5.98 8.22 -36.01
CA VAL A 422 -7.25 8.27 -35.29
C VAL A 422 -7.12 9.30 -34.17
N SER A 423 -7.91 10.37 -34.24
CA SER A 423 -7.89 11.43 -33.23
C SER A 423 -8.45 10.97 -31.88
N VAL A 424 -7.66 11.16 -30.82
CA VAL A 424 -8.13 11.12 -29.43
C VAL A 424 -8.93 12.40 -29.17
N VAL A 425 -10.13 12.28 -28.60
CA VAL A 425 -10.98 13.44 -28.28
C VAL A 425 -10.70 13.96 -26.87
N ARG A 426 -10.44 13.04 -25.94
CA ARG A 426 -10.00 13.31 -24.57
C ARG A 426 -9.28 12.09 -24.01
N ALA A 427 -8.45 12.29 -23.01
CA ALA A 427 -7.98 11.21 -22.14
C ALA A 427 -8.47 11.42 -20.70
N GLN A 428 -8.44 10.35 -19.91
CA GLN A 428 -8.69 10.35 -18.48
C GLN A 428 -7.68 9.39 -17.84
N ASP A 429 -7.06 9.78 -16.73
CA ASP A 429 -6.25 8.88 -15.92
C ASP A 429 -7.14 7.84 -15.24
N TYR A 430 -6.55 6.68 -14.97
CA TYR A 430 -7.33 5.49 -14.64
C TYR A 430 -6.66 4.70 -13.51
N ASP A 431 -7.07 4.99 -12.28
CA ASP A 431 -6.70 4.25 -11.08
C ASP A 431 -7.94 3.63 -10.39
N PRO A 432 -8.38 2.44 -10.83
CA PRO A 432 -9.61 1.82 -10.34
C PRO A 432 -9.55 1.38 -8.86
N LEU A 433 -8.38 1.50 -8.20
CA LEU A 433 -8.16 1.16 -6.79
C LEU A 433 -7.72 2.38 -5.95
N GLY A 434 -7.72 3.58 -6.54
CA GLY A 434 -7.56 4.85 -5.84
C GLY A 434 -8.85 5.32 -5.17
N ALA A 435 -8.75 6.27 -4.24
CA ALA A 435 -9.91 6.77 -3.47
C ALA A 435 -10.90 7.61 -4.32
N ASP A 436 -10.44 8.17 -5.43
CA ASP A 436 -11.20 9.03 -6.35
C ASP A 436 -11.17 8.54 -7.81
N GLY A 437 -10.48 7.43 -8.10
CA GLY A 437 -10.30 6.88 -9.45
C GLY A 437 -9.12 7.49 -10.25
N SER A 438 -8.33 8.38 -9.64
CA SER A 438 -7.39 9.28 -10.32
C SER A 438 -5.96 9.20 -9.74
N GLU A 439 -4.98 9.60 -10.54
CA GLU A 439 -3.57 9.72 -10.14
C GLU A 439 -3.07 11.16 -10.32
N LYS A 440 -3.15 11.68 -11.55
CA LYS A 440 -2.55 12.96 -11.97
C LYS A 440 -3.36 13.55 -13.15
N PRO A 441 -4.60 14.03 -12.90
CA PRO A 441 -5.48 14.49 -13.98
C PRO A 441 -4.98 15.78 -14.64
N ALA A 442 -4.22 16.60 -13.90
CA ALA A 442 -3.72 17.89 -14.37
C ALA A 442 -2.69 17.81 -15.54
N SER A 443 -2.09 16.64 -15.78
CA SER A 443 -1.14 16.41 -16.88
C SER A 443 -1.63 15.37 -17.89
N ILE A 444 -2.93 15.07 -17.91
CA ILE A 444 -3.47 13.99 -18.73
C ILE A 444 -3.49 14.31 -20.23
N GLU A 445 -3.55 15.58 -20.61
CA GLU A 445 -3.53 16.00 -22.03
C GLU A 445 -2.16 15.75 -22.69
N ASN A 446 -1.09 15.74 -21.89
CA ASN A 446 0.29 15.47 -22.31
C ASN A 446 0.50 14.09 -22.96
N VAL A 447 -0.48 13.17 -22.87
CA VAL A 447 -0.36 11.83 -23.47
C VAL A 447 -0.79 11.77 -24.93
N TYR A 448 -1.29 12.86 -25.51
CA TYR A 448 -1.67 12.94 -26.93
C TYR A 448 -1.47 14.34 -27.55
N ASP A 449 -0.70 15.23 -26.91
CA ASP A 449 -0.38 16.57 -27.41
C ASP A 449 0.63 16.56 -28.58
N GLY A 450 1.41 15.47 -28.71
CA GLY A 450 2.45 15.29 -29.70
C GLY A 450 3.82 15.89 -29.33
N ASP A 451 3.99 16.39 -28.11
CA ASP A 451 5.27 16.90 -27.58
C ASP A 451 6.01 15.80 -26.80
N ALA A 452 7.04 15.23 -27.41
CA ALA A 452 7.85 14.17 -26.79
C ALA A 452 8.61 14.60 -25.51
N SER A 453 8.59 15.88 -25.14
CA SER A 453 9.16 16.41 -23.89
C SER A 453 8.13 16.60 -22.76
N SER A 454 6.85 16.69 -23.09
CA SER A 454 5.76 16.64 -22.11
C SER A 454 5.54 15.18 -21.67
N TYR A 455 4.85 14.99 -20.54
CA TYR A 455 4.40 13.65 -20.11
C TYR A 455 3.33 13.72 -19.03
N TRP A 456 2.50 12.68 -18.98
CA TRP A 456 1.78 12.26 -17.78
C TRP A 456 2.65 11.28 -16.98
N THR A 457 2.52 11.27 -15.66
CA THR A 457 3.26 10.34 -14.78
C THR A 457 2.34 9.70 -13.77
N THR A 458 2.64 8.45 -13.43
CA THR A 458 2.07 7.80 -12.27
C THR A 458 2.62 8.41 -10.98
N ASP A 459 1.96 8.11 -9.87
CA ASP A 459 2.55 8.21 -8.54
C ASP A 459 3.79 7.32 -8.37
N GLY A 460 4.50 7.52 -7.25
CA GLY A 460 5.75 6.83 -6.95
C GLY A 460 5.52 5.55 -6.17
N TYR A 461 6.05 4.44 -6.68
CA TYR A 461 5.89 3.11 -6.09
C TYR A 461 7.22 2.53 -5.58
N TYR A 462 7.15 1.71 -4.53
CA TYR A 462 8.35 1.09 -3.95
C TYR A 462 8.88 -0.13 -4.73
N SER A 463 8.15 -0.60 -5.74
CA SER A 463 8.56 -1.69 -6.62
C SER A 463 7.93 -1.56 -8.00
N ALA A 464 8.53 -2.22 -9.01
CA ALA A 464 8.06 -2.18 -10.39
C ALA A 464 6.62 -2.68 -10.55
N ASP A 465 6.17 -3.60 -9.69
CA ASP A 465 4.82 -4.12 -9.54
C ASP A 465 3.95 -3.27 -8.60
N PHE A 466 4.01 -1.94 -8.71
CA PHE A 466 3.18 -0.96 -7.97
C PHE A 466 3.20 -1.12 -6.44
N GLY A 467 4.34 -1.53 -5.86
CA GLY A 467 4.42 -1.84 -4.42
C GLY A 467 3.55 -3.03 -3.99
N ARG A 468 3.03 -3.82 -4.94
CA ARG A 468 1.97 -4.85 -4.77
C ARG A 468 0.67 -4.31 -4.19
N LEU A 469 0.40 -3.02 -4.39
CA LEU A 469 -0.84 -2.37 -3.95
C LEU A 469 -1.98 -2.58 -4.95
N LYS A 470 -1.66 -2.69 -6.25
CA LYS A 470 -2.60 -2.82 -7.36
C LYS A 470 -1.95 -3.50 -8.57
N GLU A 471 -2.77 -4.10 -9.44
CA GLU A 471 -2.29 -4.81 -10.65
C GLU A 471 -1.78 -3.88 -11.77
N GLY A 472 -2.05 -2.58 -11.64
CA GLY A 472 -1.68 -1.58 -12.60
C GLY A 472 -2.41 -0.26 -12.36
N VAL A 473 -2.08 0.71 -13.20
CA VAL A 473 -2.79 1.98 -13.42
C VAL A 473 -2.67 2.33 -14.90
N GLY A 474 -3.45 3.27 -15.40
CA GLY A 474 -3.34 3.61 -16.81
C GLY A 474 -3.99 4.92 -17.22
N VAL A 475 -4.21 5.01 -18.52
CA VAL A 475 -4.91 6.11 -19.17
C VAL A 475 -5.96 5.53 -20.10
N VAL A 476 -7.19 6.03 -20.00
CA VAL A 476 -8.28 5.75 -20.94
C VAL A 476 -8.37 6.89 -21.96
N LEU A 477 -8.30 6.53 -23.24
CA LEU A 477 -8.55 7.43 -24.38
C LEU A 477 -10.01 7.26 -24.83
N ASP A 478 -10.75 8.36 -25.00
CA ASP A 478 -12.05 8.39 -25.67
C ASP A 478 -11.85 8.84 -27.11
N LEU A 479 -12.20 7.97 -28.07
CA LEU A 479 -12.15 8.26 -29.50
C LEU A 479 -13.42 8.99 -29.98
N GLY A 480 -14.30 9.40 -29.06
CA GLY A 480 -15.56 10.13 -29.27
C GLY A 480 -16.71 9.27 -29.82
N LYS A 481 -16.38 8.24 -30.60
CA LYS A 481 -17.27 7.25 -31.21
C LYS A 481 -16.53 5.92 -31.36
N VAL A 482 -17.23 4.85 -31.70
CA VAL A 482 -16.58 3.59 -32.10
C VAL A 482 -15.79 3.83 -33.39
N GLN A 483 -14.49 3.52 -33.37
CA GLN A 483 -13.56 3.62 -34.49
C GLN A 483 -12.72 2.35 -34.60
N GLN A 484 -12.23 2.08 -35.81
CA GLN A 484 -11.33 0.97 -36.09
C GLN A 484 -9.90 1.33 -35.64
N VAL A 485 -9.25 0.41 -34.92
CA VAL A 485 -7.90 0.58 -34.34
C VAL A 485 -7.02 -0.59 -34.77
N GLY A 486 -5.96 -0.30 -35.52
CA GLY A 486 -4.97 -1.26 -36.02
C GLY A 486 -3.59 -1.15 -35.35
N ASN A 487 -3.26 -0.03 -34.71
CA ASN A 487 -2.07 0.10 -33.86
C ASN A 487 -2.24 1.21 -32.82
N VAL A 488 -1.70 0.97 -31.62
CA VAL A 488 -1.50 2.00 -30.59
C VAL A 488 -0.02 2.05 -30.27
N GLU A 489 0.65 3.14 -30.64
CA GLU A 489 2.05 3.38 -30.31
C GLU A 489 2.15 4.22 -29.04
N VAL A 490 2.79 3.69 -27.99
CA VAL A 490 2.97 4.36 -26.70
C VAL A 490 4.45 4.65 -26.47
N SER A 491 4.77 5.90 -26.16
CA SER A 491 6.13 6.36 -25.84
C SER A 491 6.26 6.62 -24.33
N PHE A 492 7.38 6.17 -23.77
CA PHE A 492 7.67 6.22 -22.34
C PHE A 492 8.98 6.96 -22.05
N LEU A 493 9.01 7.72 -20.96
CA LEU A 493 10.21 8.35 -20.42
C LEU A 493 10.67 7.63 -19.13
N GLY A 494 11.95 7.78 -18.79
CA GLY A 494 12.52 7.25 -17.55
C GLY A 494 12.82 5.74 -17.53
N GLY A 495 12.43 4.98 -18.56
CA GLY A 495 12.90 3.60 -18.74
C GLY A 495 11.89 2.67 -19.42
N SER A 496 12.19 1.37 -19.39
CA SER A 496 11.35 0.34 -19.99
C SER A 496 10.11 0.07 -19.12
N THR A 497 8.92 0.28 -19.69
CA THR A 497 7.63 0.11 -19.02
C THR A 497 6.87 -1.06 -19.64
N SER A 498 6.25 -1.93 -18.84
CA SER A 498 5.35 -2.98 -19.34
C SER A 498 3.92 -2.45 -19.41
N VAL A 499 3.22 -2.72 -20.52
CA VAL A 499 1.90 -2.16 -20.82
C VAL A 499 1.01 -3.18 -21.53
N GLU A 500 -0.28 -3.20 -21.19
CA GLU A 500 -1.35 -3.89 -21.91
C GLU A 500 -2.25 -2.87 -22.61
N LEU A 501 -2.65 -3.16 -23.85
CA LEU A 501 -3.75 -2.49 -24.51
C LEU A 501 -5.04 -3.25 -24.22
N ARG A 502 -6.06 -2.56 -23.69
CA ARG A 502 -7.43 -3.08 -23.55
C ARG A 502 -8.41 -2.14 -24.25
N SER A 503 -9.58 -2.63 -24.66
CA SER A 503 -10.58 -1.80 -25.34
C SER A 503 -12.03 -2.12 -24.94
N THR A 504 -12.94 -1.20 -25.26
CA THR A 504 -14.40 -1.46 -25.24
C THR A 504 -15.14 -0.57 -26.23
N GLU A 505 -16.27 -1.07 -26.73
CA GLU A 505 -17.25 -0.35 -27.56
C GLU A 505 -18.36 0.31 -26.72
N GLY A 506 -18.29 0.19 -25.38
CA GLY A 506 -19.30 0.71 -24.45
C GLY A 506 -19.59 2.21 -24.57
N SER A 507 -20.75 2.63 -24.06
CA SER A 507 -21.17 4.03 -24.06
C SER A 507 -20.48 4.89 -22.99
N SER A 508 -19.95 4.27 -21.94
CA SER A 508 -19.21 4.87 -20.83
C SER A 508 -17.90 4.13 -20.55
N ILE A 509 -16.99 4.77 -19.80
CA ILE A 509 -15.73 4.16 -19.34
C ILE A 509 -16.05 3.16 -18.22
N PRO A 510 -15.66 1.88 -18.33
CA PRO A 510 -15.85 0.90 -17.26
C PRO A 510 -15.05 1.24 -16.00
N GLN A 511 -15.66 1.07 -14.82
CA GLN A 511 -15.02 1.36 -13.53
C GLN A 511 -13.88 0.39 -13.16
N LEU A 512 -13.89 -0.84 -13.69
CA LEU A 512 -12.88 -1.87 -13.42
C LEU A 512 -12.15 -2.29 -14.73
N PRO A 513 -10.84 -2.57 -14.67
CA PRO A 513 -10.01 -2.78 -15.86
C PRO A 513 -10.35 -4.09 -16.59
N ASP A 514 -10.97 -5.06 -15.91
CA ASP A 514 -11.37 -6.36 -16.48
C ASP A 514 -12.71 -6.32 -17.22
N ALA A 515 -13.44 -5.21 -17.15
CA ALA A 515 -14.56 -4.94 -18.05
C ALA A 515 -14.12 -4.42 -19.42
N PHE A 516 -12.81 -4.21 -19.65
CA PHE A 516 -12.22 -4.00 -20.96
C PHE A 516 -11.68 -5.32 -21.53
N THR A 517 -11.89 -5.55 -22.83
CA THR A 517 -11.30 -6.69 -23.55
C THR A 517 -9.80 -6.48 -23.69
N LYS A 518 -8.98 -7.41 -23.18
CA LYS A 518 -7.52 -7.37 -23.36
C LYS A 518 -7.17 -7.68 -24.83
N ILE A 519 -6.37 -6.83 -25.46
CA ILE A 519 -6.05 -6.92 -26.90
C ILE A 519 -4.63 -7.41 -27.13
N THR A 520 -3.64 -6.75 -26.56
CA THR A 520 -2.22 -7.13 -26.70
C THR A 520 -1.38 -6.50 -25.58
N LYS A 521 -0.10 -6.84 -25.48
CA LYS A 521 0.82 -6.30 -24.48
C LYS A 521 2.24 -6.17 -25.01
N GLY A 522 3.02 -5.27 -24.42
CA GLY A 522 4.41 -5.04 -24.77
C GLY A 522 5.24 -4.51 -23.62
N THR A 523 6.54 -4.32 -23.84
CA THR A 523 7.46 -3.74 -22.85
C THR A 523 8.59 -3.04 -23.57
N GLY A 524 8.88 -1.80 -23.19
CA GLY A 524 9.93 -0.98 -23.82
C GLY A 524 9.85 0.49 -23.39
N THR A 525 10.76 1.31 -23.93
CA THR A 525 10.68 2.78 -23.89
C THR A 525 9.77 3.33 -24.99
N LYS A 526 9.55 2.55 -26.06
CA LYS A 526 8.57 2.83 -27.10
C LYS A 526 7.95 1.51 -27.54
N VAL A 527 6.62 1.40 -27.51
CA VAL A 527 5.90 0.13 -27.66
C VAL A 527 4.78 0.29 -28.69
N SER A 528 4.84 -0.51 -29.76
CA SER A 528 3.78 -0.61 -30.76
C SER A 528 2.86 -1.77 -30.40
N LEU A 529 1.65 -1.46 -29.95
CA LEU A 529 0.61 -2.39 -29.53
C LEU A 529 -0.31 -2.65 -30.73
N LYS A 530 0.07 -3.61 -31.57
CA LYS A 530 -0.70 -4.06 -32.74
C LYS A 530 -1.61 -5.23 -32.38
N PRO A 531 -2.93 -5.12 -32.61
CA PRO A 531 -3.85 -6.26 -32.54
C PRO A 531 -3.64 -7.22 -33.73
N ASP A 532 -3.91 -8.52 -33.55
CA ASP A 532 -3.87 -9.52 -34.65
C ASP A 532 -4.92 -9.26 -35.75
N LYS A 533 -5.99 -8.56 -35.40
CA LYS A 533 -7.06 -8.08 -36.28
C LYS A 533 -7.50 -6.71 -35.79
N ALA A 534 -7.76 -5.78 -36.71
CA ALA A 534 -8.22 -4.43 -36.34
C ALA A 534 -9.47 -4.49 -35.44
N VAL A 535 -9.43 -3.73 -34.35
CA VAL A 535 -10.42 -3.78 -33.27
C VAL A 535 -11.35 -2.57 -33.38
N GLN A 536 -12.65 -2.79 -33.24
CA GLN A 536 -13.60 -1.69 -33.04
C GLN A 536 -13.54 -1.26 -31.57
N ALA A 537 -13.32 0.02 -31.31
CA ALA A 537 -13.24 0.56 -29.96
C ALA A 537 -13.77 1.99 -29.92
N ARG A 538 -14.47 2.35 -28.85
CA ARG A 538 -14.65 3.76 -28.47
C ARG A 538 -13.63 4.17 -27.41
N TYR A 539 -13.39 3.29 -26.45
CA TYR A 539 -12.46 3.51 -25.36
C TYR A 539 -11.26 2.56 -25.50
N LEU A 540 -10.05 3.12 -25.38
CA LEU A 540 -8.81 2.37 -25.30
C LEU A 540 -8.18 2.63 -23.93
N LEU A 541 -7.89 1.56 -23.18
CA LEU A 541 -7.15 1.63 -21.93
C LEU A 541 -5.71 1.20 -22.18
N VAL A 542 -4.78 2.12 -21.94
CA VAL A 542 -3.33 1.89 -21.89
C VAL A 542 -2.97 1.57 -20.45
N TRP A 543 -2.91 0.28 -20.11
CA TRP A 543 -2.78 -0.24 -18.75
C TRP A 543 -1.33 -0.61 -18.43
N LEU A 544 -0.67 0.16 -17.55
CA LEU A 544 0.71 -0.10 -17.13
C LEU A 544 0.72 -1.24 -16.11
N THR A 545 1.58 -2.23 -16.34
CA THR A 545 1.69 -3.45 -15.52
C THR A 545 3.05 -3.64 -14.86
N LYS A 546 4.09 -2.95 -15.35
CA LYS A 546 5.38 -2.79 -14.64
C LYS A 546 6.01 -1.45 -14.96
N LEU A 547 6.55 -0.81 -13.93
CA LEU A 547 7.17 0.51 -14.02
C LEU A 547 8.71 0.42 -14.00
N PRO A 548 9.42 1.35 -14.67
CA PRO A 548 10.87 1.53 -14.51
C PRO A 548 11.18 2.23 -13.18
N LEU A 549 12.41 2.02 -12.67
CA LEU A 549 12.96 2.80 -11.56
C LEU A 549 13.34 4.19 -12.06
N SER A 550 12.87 5.24 -11.39
CA SER A 550 13.15 6.64 -11.71
C SER A 550 14.24 7.23 -10.80
N ASP A 551 14.75 8.40 -11.15
CA ASP A 551 15.89 9.04 -10.49
C ASP A 551 15.60 9.48 -9.04
N ASP A 552 14.31 9.58 -8.66
CA ASP A 552 13.87 9.84 -7.28
C ASP A 552 13.93 8.60 -6.37
N GLY A 553 14.36 7.46 -6.91
CA GLY A 553 14.41 6.17 -6.20
C GLY A 553 13.08 5.43 -6.15
N ASN A 554 12.01 5.99 -6.71
CA ASN A 554 10.71 5.33 -6.84
C ASN A 554 10.54 4.74 -8.23
N TYR A 555 9.67 3.73 -8.34
CA TYR A 555 9.20 3.21 -9.60
C TYR A 555 8.04 4.06 -10.13
N ARG A 556 8.14 4.56 -11.36
CA ARG A 556 7.17 5.49 -11.97
C ARG A 556 6.99 5.21 -13.45
N GLY A 557 5.74 5.16 -13.91
CA GLY A 557 5.43 5.23 -15.34
C GLY A 557 5.41 6.68 -15.78
N LYS A 558 5.99 6.99 -16.93
CA LYS A 558 5.87 8.30 -17.59
C LYS A 558 5.48 8.07 -19.04
N ILE A 559 4.29 8.51 -19.44
CA ILE A 559 3.79 8.41 -20.81
C ILE A 559 3.94 9.79 -21.44
N SER A 560 4.74 9.90 -22.50
CA SER A 560 4.95 11.18 -23.21
C SER A 560 4.12 11.33 -24.48
N ASP A 561 3.63 10.23 -25.07
CA ASP A 561 2.86 10.29 -26.31
C ASP A 561 2.14 8.96 -26.56
N ILE A 562 0.90 9.02 -27.06
CA ILE A 562 0.11 7.87 -27.50
C ILE A 562 -0.50 8.18 -28.87
N LYS A 563 -0.06 7.46 -29.90
CA LYS A 563 -0.60 7.57 -31.27
C LYS A 563 -1.48 6.38 -31.61
N VAL A 564 -2.71 6.66 -32.01
CA VAL A 564 -3.68 5.65 -32.47
C VAL A 564 -3.78 5.73 -34.00
N THR A 565 -3.71 4.58 -34.67
CA THR A 565 -3.96 4.48 -36.12
C THR A 565 -4.91 3.33 -36.43
N SER A 566 -5.71 3.49 -37.49
CA SER A 566 -6.68 2.50 -37.99
C SER A 566 -6.02 1.37 -38.76
#